data_AF-A0A418AZS1-F1
#
_entry.id   AF-A0A418AZS1-F1
#
_cell.length_a   1.000
_cell.length_b   1.000
_cell.length_c   1.000
_cell.angle_alpha   90.00
_cell.angle_beta   90.00
_cell.angle_gamma   90.00
#
_symmetry.space_group_name_H-M   'P 1'
#
loop_
_entity.id
_entity.type
_entity.pdbx_description
1 polymer ?
#
loop_
_entity_poly.entity_id
_entity_poly.type
_entity_poly.pdbx_seq_one_letter_code
_entity_poly.pdbx_strand_id
1 'polypeptide(L)'
;MPNGVKAMESMDPSAREDMLAQIQEAHEKLVQLQTKSERRRCGRRERARVVERIHSCHGRRRGSVDTAFSTTDGQAIEDALFWQDSLWSHPRVGKTARQLVKELSTTDLRGAVQLLRRVKTTSNSEDVDADWEKIVLKFCALKTLEKKELLAKTVEMHATDARVVLWSLVDPNAAKAQSDTDD
;
A
#
# COMPACT_ATOMS: atom_id res chain seq x y z
N MET A 1 -18.06 -20.31 -17.31
CA MET A 1 -17.40 -19.80 -18.54
C MET A 1 -17.94 -18.42 -18.83
N PRO A 2 -17.11 -17.41 -19.18
CA PRO A 2 -17.61 -16.08 -19.46
C PRO A 2 -18.51 -16.11 -20.71
N ASN A 3 -19.63 -15.40 -20.66
CA ASN A 3 -20.72 -15.43 -21.66
C ASN A 3 -20.31 -15.00 -23.09
N GLY A 4 -19.10 -14.48 -23.30
CA GLY A 4 -18.64 -14.01 -24.61
C GLY A 4 -18.34 -15.13 -25.63
N VAL A 5 -17.95 -16.32 -25.18
CA VAL A 5 -17.57 -17.42 -26.10
C VAL A 5 -18.79 -18.04 -26.78
N LYS A 6 -19.92 -18.12 -26.06
CA LYS A 6 -21.19 -18.67 -26.58
C LYS A 6 -21.86 -17.78 -27.63
N ALA A 7 -21.58 -16.47 -27.64
CA ALA A 7 -22.15 -15.53 -28.61
C ALA A 7 -21.48 -15.62 -30.00
N MET A 8 -20.25 -16.16 -30.08
CA MET A 8 -19.54 -16.34 -31.35
C MET A 8 -19.94 -17.62 -32.09
N GLU A 9 -20.59 -18.57 -31.42
CA GLU A 9 -21.08 -19.82 -32.01
C GLU A 9 -22.39 -19.62 -32.80
N SER A 10 -23.11 -18.52 -32.54
CA SER A 10 -24.36 -18.17 -33.23
C SER A 10 -24.21 -17.13 -34.35
N MET A 11 -22.98 -16.73 -34.68
CA MET A 11 -22.71 -15.75 -35.74
C MET A 11 -22.36 -16.43 -37.05
N ASP A 12 -22.79 -15.82 -38.17
CA ASP A 12 -22.45 -16.28 -39.50
C ASP A 12 -20.92 -16.43 -39.66
N PRO A 13 -20.44 -17.51 -40.30
CA PRO A 13 -19.03 -17.83 -40.38
C PRO A 13 -18.19 -16.72 -41.02
N SER A 14 -18.75 -15.98 -41.99
CA SER A 14 -18.10 -14.81 -42.59
C SER A 14 -17.88 -13.67 -41.58
N ALA A 15 -18.85 -13.40 -40.71
CA ALA A 15 -18.72 -12.35 -39.70
C ALA A 15 -17.73 -12.73 -38.58
N ARG A 16 -17.61 -14.03 -38.31
CA ARG A 16 -16.60 -14.58 -37.38
C ARG A 16 -15.20 -14.44 -37.94
N GLU A 17 -15.00 -14.70 -39.23
CA GLU A 17 -13.71 -14.53 -39.91
C GLU A 17 -13.28 -13.05 -39.95
N ASP A 18 -14.21 -12.14 -40.26
CA ASP A 18 -13.93 -10.69 -40.26
C ASP A 18 -13.55 -10.16 -38.87
N MET A 19 -14.24 -10.60 -37.82
CA MET A 19 -13.86 -10.23 -36.44
C MET A 19 -12.51 -10.81 -36.04
N LEU A 20 -12.19 -12.04 -36.42
CA LEU A 20 -10.87 -12.63 -36.16
C LEU A 20 -9.76 -11.88 -36.89
N ALA A 21 -10.01 -11.45 -38.14
CA ALA A 21 -9.10 -10.61 -38.90
C ALA A 21 -8.88 -9.24 -38.22
N GLN A 22 -9.95 -8.59 -37.75
CA GLN A 22 -9.85 -7.33 -37.00
C GLN A 22 -9.10 -7.49 -35.68
N ILE A 23 -9.28 -8.60 -34.97
CA ILE A 23 -8.54 -8.90 -33.72
C ILE A 23 -7.06 -9.13 -34.02
N GLN A 24 -6.72 -9.85 -35.09
CA GLN A 24 -5.34 -10.05 -35.51
C GLN A 24 -4.68 -8.73 -35.93
N GLU A 25 -5.36 -7.90 -36.72
CA GLU A 25 -4.84 -6.59 -37.13
C GLU A 25 -4.64 -5.65 -35.93
N ALA A 26 -5.56 -5.65 -34.97
CA ALA A 26 -5.42 -4.90 -33.73
C ALA A 26 -4.23 -5.40 -32.88
N HIS A 27 -4.04 -6.72 -32.82
CA HIS A 27 -2.91 -7.34 -32.14
C HIS A 27 -1.58 -6.95 -32.80
N GLU A 28 -1.48 -6.99 -34.13
CA GLU A 28 -0.29 -6.55 -34.87
C GLU A 28 0.01 -5.07 -34.65
N LYS A 29 -1.01 -4.20 -34.66
CA LYS A 29 -0.85 -2.77 -34.35
C LYS A 29 -0.34 -2.54 -32.92
N LEU A 30 -0.83 -3.31 -31.94
CA LEU A 30 -0.34 -3.24 -30.55
C LEU A 30 1.13 -3.69 -30.44
N VAL A 31 1.51 -4.78 -31.10
CA VAL A 31 2.91 -5.26 -31.14
C VAL A 31 3.82 -4.23 -31.82
N GLN A 32 3.37 -3.59 -32.90
CA GLN A 32 4.11 -2.52 -33.56
C GLN A 32 4.26 -1.27 -32.69
N LEU A 33 3.26 -0.93 -31.87
CA LEU A 33 3.35 0.20 -30.92
C LEU A 33 4.30 -0.13 -29.75
N GLN A 34 4.28 -1.36 -29.25
CA GLN A 34 5.23 -1.80 -28.22
C GLN A 34 6.68 -1.74 -28.72
N THR A 35 6.95 -2.27 -29.91
CA THR A 35 8.28 -2.25 -30.53
C THR A 35 8.74 -0.84 -30.93
N LYS A 36 7.85 0.06 -31.35
CA LYS A 36 8.18 1.49 -31.61
C LYS A 36 8.43 2.28 -30.33
N SER A 37 7.70 2.00 -29.25
CA SER A 37 7.91 2.60 -27.92
C SER A 37 9.26 2.18 -27.32
N GLU A 38 9.66 0.93 -27.57
CA GLU A 38 10.95 0.37 -27.17
C GLU A 38 12.13 1.00 -27.93
N ARG A 39 12.02 1.16 -29.26
CA ARG A 39 13.03 1.87 -30.07
C ARG A 39 13.22 3.34 -29.68
N ARG A 40 12.18 4.03 -29.20
CA ARG A 40 12.30 5.42 -28.72
C ARG A 40 12.92 5.52 -27.31
N ARG A 41 12.85 4.48 -26.49
CA ARG A 41 13.56 4.43 -25.18
C ARG A 41 15.01 3.97 -25.30
N CYS A 42 15.31 3.08 -26.25
CA CYS A 42 16.67 2.55 -26.47
C CYS A 42 17.63 3.51 -27.22
N GLY A 43 17.18 4.70 -27.65
CA GLY A 43 18.01 5.68 -28.36
C GLY A 43 18.82 6.65 -27.47
N ARG A 44 18.73 6.58 -26.13
CA ARG A 44 19.42 7.56 -25.25
C ARG A 44 20.31 6.99 -24.14
N ARG A 45 20.38 5.67 -23.96
CA ARG A 45 21.36 5.06 -23.04
C ARG A 45 21.94 3.83 -23.68
N GLU A 46 23.02 4.11 -24.37
CA GLU A 46 23.89 3.19 -25.06
C GLU A 46 24.46 2.15 -24.09
N ARG A 47 24.38 0.89 -24.54
CA ARG A 47 25.33 -0.22 -24.35
C ARG A 47 25.84 -0.49 -22.93
N ALA A 48 25.31 -1.55 -22.33
CA ALA A 48 26.15 -2.63 -21.81
C ALA A 48 25.29 -3.87 -21.52
N ARG A 49 25.65 -4.98 -22.18
CA ARG A 49 25.63 -6.38 -21.71
C ARG A 49 24.34 -6.81 -20.98
N VAL A 50 23.60 -7.81 -21.45
CA VAL A 50 24.04 -9.21 -21.40
C VAL A 50 23.17 -9.98 -22.39
N VAL A 51 23.83 -10.51 -23.43
CA VAL A 51 23.38 -11.69 -24.14
C VAL A 51 23.67 -12.84 -23.19
N GLU A 52 22.66 -13.31 -22.46
CA GLU A 52 22.61 -14.68 -21.97
C GLU A 52 21.29 -14.98 -21.28
N ARG A 53 20.82 -16.20 -21.53
CA ARG A 53 19.70 -16.87 -20.85
C ARG A 53 18.30 -16.60 -21.41
N ILE A 54 18.16 -16.88 -22.71
CA ILE A 54 16.91 -17.47 -23.22
C ILE A 54 16.90 -18.94 -22.75
N HIS A 55 15.71 -19.37 -22.29
CA HIS A 55 15.32 -20.71 -21.82
C HIS A 55 15.35 -20.96 -20.30
N SER A 56 14.31 -20.49 -19.62
CA SER A 56 13.47 -21.32 -18.73
C SER A 56 12.33 -20.42 -18.21
N CYS A 57 11.16 -21.02 -17.91
CA CYS A 57 9.94 -20.41 -17.34
C CYS A 57 8.81 -20.07 -18.34
N HIS A 58 8.33 -21.08 -19.07
CA HIS A 58 6.90 -21.14 -19.40
C HIS A 58 6.13 -21.60 -18.15
N GLY A 59 5.35 -20.70 -17.53
CA GLY A 59 4.33 -21.09 -16.55
C GLY A 59 4.19 -20.16 -15.34
N ARG A 60 3.29 -19.18 -15.45
CA ARG A 60 2.67 -18.38 -14.37
C ARG A 60 3.62 -17.55 -13.49
N ARG A 61 3.56 -16.22 -13.64
CA ARG A 61 2.97 -15.27 -12.67
C ARG A 61 2.98 -13.87 -13.28
N ARG A 62 2.04 -13.04 -12.80
CA ARG A 62 1.78 -11.66 -13.21
C ARG A 62 3.06 -10.82 -13.35
N GLY A 63 3.02 -9.86 -14.27
CA GLY A 63 4.14 -8.97 -14.61
C GLY A 63 4.95 -8.56 -13.39
N SER A 64 6.22 -8.93 -13.42
CA SER A 64 7.26 -8.32 -12.61
C SER A 64 7.36 -6.88 -13.07
N VAL A 65 6.68 -5.98 -12.37
CA VAL A 65 6.95 -4.54 -12.46
C VAL A 65 8.38 -4.39 -11.98
N ASP A 66 9.27 -3.91 -12.86
CA ASP A 66 10.63 -3.51 -12.49
C ASP A 66 10.54 -2.57 -11.29
N THR A 67 10.90 -3.08 -10.11
CA THR A 67 11.04 -2.30 -8.89
C THR A 67 12.34 -1.52 -8.96
N ALA A 68 12.36 -0.51 -9.84
CA ALA A 68 13.33 0.57 -9.80
C ALA A 68 12.71 1.80 -9.11
N PHE A 69 11.84 1.59 -8.13
CA PHE A 69 11.40 2.64 -7.22
C PHE A 69 12.47 2.81 -6.15
N SER A 70 12.89 4.05 -5.93
CA SER A 70 13.79 4.40 -4.82
C SER A 70 13.18 3.88 -3.52
N THR A 71 13.99 3.44 -2.55
CA THR A 71 13.51 2.92 -1.25
C THR A 71 12.55 3.87 -0.54
N THR A 72 12.70 5.17 -0.79
CA THR A 72 11.82 6.25 -0.31
C THR A 72 10.42 6.22 -0.92
N ASP A 73 10.28 5.85 -2.19
CA ASP A 73 8.99 5.72 -2.87
C ASP A 73 8.25 4.45 -2.41
N GLY A 74 9.00 3.38 -2.10
CA GLY A 74 8.43 2.14 -1.55
C GLY A 74 7.70 2.38 -0.22
N GLN A 75 8.35 3.06 0.72
CA GLN A 75 7.76 3.37 2.02
C GLN A 75 6.48 4.23 1.89
N ALA A 76 6.50 5.22 0.99
CA ALA A 76 5.34 6.08 0.76
C ALA A 76 4.13 5.32 0.20
N ILE A 77 4.37 4.34 -0.68
CA ILE A 77 3.32 3.45 -1.22
C ILE A 77 2.74 2.59 -0.09
N GLU A 78 3.59 1.98 0.72
CA GLU A 78 3.13 1.14 1.82
C GLU A 78 2.36 1.94 2.89
N ASP A 79 2.79 3.17 3.20
CA ASP A 79 2.07 4.07 4.11
C ASP A 79 0.69 4.45 3.53
N ALA A 80 0.59 4.67 2.22
CA ALA A 80 -0.68 4.95 1.55
C ALA A 80 -1.63 3.75 1.57
N LEU A 81 -1.10 2.54 1.32
CA LEU A 81 -1.87 1.30 1.44
C LEU A 81 -2.37 1.09 2.87
N PHE A 82 -1.49 1.28 3.87
CA PHE A 82 -1.88 1.21 5.27
C PHE A 82 -2.97 2.22 5.63
N TRP A 83 -2.84 3.47 5.17
CA TRP A 83 -3.87 4.49 5.37
C TRP A 83 -5.21 4.05 4.77
N GLN A 84 -5.21 3.53 3.55
CA GLN A 84 -6.44 3.13 2.87
C GLN A 84 -7.10 1.92 3.56
N ASP A 85 -6.32 0.89 3.87
CA ASP A 85 -6.84 -0.40 4.29
C ASP A 85 -7.07 -0.47 5.81
N SER A 86 -6.09 -0.05 6.60
CA SER A 86 -6.12 -0.18 8.06
C SER A 86 -6.83 0.99 8.75
N LEU A 87 -6.83 2.18 8.15
CA LEU A 87 -7.45 3.37 8.76
C LEU A 87 -8.74 3.75 8.04
N TRP A 88 -8.68 4.22 6.80
CA TRP A 88 -9.81 4.81 6.07
C TRP A 88 -11.00 3.87 5.89
N SER A 89 -10.72 2.63 5.46
CA SER A 89 -11.75 1.62 5.17
C SER A 89 -12.18 0.81 6.39
N HIS A 90 -11.55 1.04 7.54
CA HIS A 90 -11.77 0.23 8.73
C HIS A 90 -13.16 0.49 9.34
N PRO A 91 -13.95 -0.54 9.70
CA PRO A 91 -15.34 -0.38 10.14
C PRO A 91 -15.51 0.53 11.36
N ARG A 92 -14.63 0.40 12.36
CA ARG A 92 -14.69 1.16 13.61
C ARG A 92 -13.91 2.48 13.59
N VAL A 93 -12.68 2.48 13.08
CA VAL A 93 -11.81 3.66 13.12
C VAL A 93 -11.90 4.55 11.88
N GLY A 94 -12.46 4.07 10.76
CA GLY A 94 -12.42 4.82 9.50
C GLY A 94 -13.21 6.11 9.48
N LYS A 95 -14.29 6.22 10.28
CA LYS A 95 -15.03 7.48 10.41
C LYS A 95 -14.20 8.54 11.15
N THR A 96 -13.53 8.16 12.24
CA THR A 96 -12.70 9.08 13.04
C THR A 96 -11.37 9.38 12.36
N ALA A 97 -10.73 8.40 11.71
CA ALA A 97 -9.49 8.60 10.97
C ALA A 97 -9.68 9.62 9.84
N ARG A 98 -10.80 9.58 9.12
CA ARG A 98 -11.13 10.58 8.08
C ARG A 98 -11.18 12.02 8.59
N GLN A 99 -11.50 12.22 9.86
CA GLN A 99 -11.53 13.54 10.46
C GLN A 99 -10.12 14.14 10.62
N LEU A 100 -9.08 13.31 10.74
CA LEU A 100 -7.69 13.76 10.84
C LEU A 100 -7.25 14.61 9.66
N VAL A 101 -7.80 14.36 8.46
CA VAL A 101 -7.51 15.14 7.24
C VAL A 101 -7.93 16.61 7.38
N LYS A 102 -8.92 16.90 8.24
CA LYS A 102 -9.37 18.28 8.50
C LYS A 102 -8.61 18.97 9.63
N GLU A 103 -7.96 18.19 10.50
CA GLU A 103 -7.36 18.68 11.75
C GLU A 103 -5.83 18.80 11.65
N LEU A 104 -5.19 17.99 10.82
CA LEU A 104 -3.75 17.89 10.69
C LEU A 104 -3.28 18.40 9.32
N SER A 105 -2.06 18.95 9.29
CA SER A 105 -1.40 19.26 8.01
C SER A 105 -1.03 17.96 7.28
N THR A 106 -0.73 18.03 5.98
CA THR A 106 -0.29 16.84 5.21
C THR A 106 0.96 16.19 5.80
N THR A 107 1.88 16.98 6.35
CA THR A 107 3.09 16.50 7.01
C THR A 107 2.77 15.78 8.32
N ASP A 108 1.92 16.38 9.16
CA ASP A 108 1.50 15.77 10.43
C ASP A 108 0.68 14.50 10.20
N LEU A 109 -0.18 14.49 9.18
CA LEU A 109 -0.97 13.31 8.81
C LEU A 109 -0.05 12.17 8.37
N ARG A 110 0.97 12.46 7.56
CA ARG A 110 1.99 11.47 7.18
C ARG A 110 2.71 10.91 8.41
N GLY A 111 3.12 11.79 9.33
CA GLY A 111 3.75 11.38 10.60
C GLY A 111 2.84 10.48 11.44
N ALA A 112 1.55 10.80 11.53
CA ALA A 112 0.57 9.98 12.23
C ALA A 112 0.39 8.59 11.60
N VAL A 113 0.32 8.52 10.27
CA VAL A 113 0.23 7.26 9.53
C VAL A 113 1.47 6.38 9.79
N GLN A 114 2.66 6.97 9.71
CA GLN A 114 3.92 6.27 9.96
C GLN A 114 4.02 5.76 11.39
N LEU A 115 3.64 6.59 12.37
CA LEU A 115 3.60 6.21 13.78
C LEU A 115 2.65 5.03 14.03
N LEU A 116 1.40 5.15 13.58
CA LEU A 116 0.37 4.13 13.81
C LEU A 116 0.69 2.81 13.10
N ARG A 117 1.29 2.88 11.91
CA ARG A 117 1.77 1.71 11.19
C ARG A 117 2.90 1.03 11.96
N ARG A 118 3.92 1.79 12.34
CA ARG A 118 5.08 1.30 13.12
C ARG A 118 4.62 0.58 14.40
N VAL A 119 3.68 1.18 15.13
CA VAL A 119 3.13 0.61 16.37
C VAL A 119 2.30 -0.66 16.12
N LYS A 120 1.58 -0.75 14.99
CA LYS A 120 0.84 -1.95 14.60
C LYS A 120 1.78 -3.12 14.31
N THR A 121 2.83 -2.86 13.52
CA THR A 121 3.76 -3.90 13.06
C THR A 121 4.66 -4.48 14.15
N THR A 122 4.88 -3.74 15.24
CA THR A 122 5.72 -4.17 16.37
C THR A 122 4.91 -4.91 17.45
N SER A 123 3.60 -5.03 17.28
CA SER A 123 2.73 -5.73 18.22
C SER A 123 2.88 -7.24 18.09
N ASN A 124 3.23 -7.90 19.19
CA ASN A 124 3.23 -9.38 19.27
C ASN A 124 2.07 -9.92 20.13
N SER A 125 1.11 -9.07 20.53
CA SER A 125 -0.04 -9.52 21.34
C SER A 125 -1.01 -10.39 20.53
N GLU A 126 -1.71 -11.32 21.18
CA GLU A 126 -2.77 -12.09 20.50
C GLU A 126 -3.93 -11.17 20.04
N ASP A 127 -4.14 -10.06 20.75
CA ASP A 127 -5.18 -9.05 20.48
C ASP A 127 -4.64 -7.79 19.77
N VAL A 128 -3.63 -7.90 18.89
CA VAL A 128 -2.99 -6.75 18.20
C VAL A 128 -4.01 -5.77 17.63
N ASP A 129 -4.99 -6.28 16.88
CA ASP A 129 -5.94 -5.42 16.17
C ASP A 129 -6.87 -4.70 17.13
N ALA A 130 -7.34 -5.35 18.20
CA ALA A 130 -8.23 -4.75 19.18
C ALA A 130 -7.53 -3.65 20.00
N ASP A 131 -6.28 -3.89 20.40
CA ASP A 131 -5.51 -2.89 21.15
C ASP A 131 -5.06 -1.73 20.26
N TRP A 132 -4.69 -2.03 19.01
CA TRP A 132 -4.39 -1.02 18.02
C TRP A 132 -5.61 -0.14 17.71
N GLU A 133 -6.81 -0.73 17.56
CA GLU A 133 -8.07 0.02 17.40
C GLU A 133 -8.26 1.03 18.54
N LYS A 134 -8.08 0.60 19.80
CA LYS A 134 -8.22 1.47 20.98
C LYS A 134 -7.22 2.63 20.93
N ILE A 135 -5.97 2.35 20.57
CA ILE A 135 -4.92 3.37 20.40
C ILE A 135 -5.35 4.40 19.36
N VAL A 136 -5.77 3.95 18.19
CA VAL A 136 -6.18 4.85 17.09
C VAL A 136 -7.36 5.72 17.49
N LEU A 137 -8.38 5.13 18.13
CA LEU A 137 -9.56 5.88 18.58
C LEU A 137 -9.19 6.94 19.61
N LYS A 138 -8.33 6.61 20.58
CA LYS A 138 -7.83 7.57 21.58
C LYS A 138 -7.01 8.67 20.95
N PHE A 139 -6.07 8.33 20.06
CA PHE A 139 -5.29 9.31 19.31
C PHE A 139 -6.19 10.26 18.50
N CYS A 140 -7.20 9.73 17.81
CA CYS A 140 -8.15 10.55 17.04
C CYS A 140 -9.00 11.48 17.92
N ALA A 141 -9.27 11.10 19.18
CA ALA A 141 -10.08 11.89 20.12
C ALA A 141 -9.30 13.05 20.77
N LEU A 142 -7.96 13.06 20.69
CA LEU A 142 -7.13 14.13 21.25
C LEU A 142 -7.39 15.47 20.56
N LYS A 143 -7.08 16.57 21.25
CA LYS A 143 -7.10 17.90 20.63
C LYS A 143 -5.98 18.02 19.60
N THR A 144 -6.16 18.90 18.61
CA THR A 144 -5.16 19.10 17.53
C THR A 144 -3.77 19.45 18.06
N LEU A 145 -3.67 20.23 19.14
CA LEU A 145 -2.39 20.59 19.74
C LEU A 145 -1.70 19.38 20.39
N GLU A 146 -2.44 18.62 21.19
CA GLU A 146 -1.97 17.39 21.84
C GLU A 146 -1.50 16.34 20.80
N LYS A 147 -2.22 16.20 19.68
CA LYS A 147 -1.81 15.34 18.56
C LYS A 147 -0.44 15.72 18.03
N LYS A 148 -0.20 17.02 17.81
CA LYS A 148 1.09 17.53 17.28
C LYS A 148 2.24 17.32 18.26
N GLU A 149 2.02 17.61 19.53
CA GLU A 149 3.02 17.38 20.58
C GLU A 149 3.39 15.90 20.67
N LEU A 150 2.40 15.00 20.57
CA LEU A 150 2.65 13.57 20.60
C LEU A 150 3.43 13.09 19.36
N LEU A 151 3.10 13.61 18.17
CA LEU A 151 3.84 13.30 16.95
C LEU A 151 5.30 13.78 17.04
N ALA A 152 5.53 14.98 17.57
CA ALA A 152 6.88 15.49 17.79
C ALA A 152 7.66 14.63 18.80
N LYS A 153 7.03 14.27 19.92
CA LYS A 153 7.64 13.43 20.96
C LYS A 153 8.01 12.04 20.45
N THR A 154 7.18 11.45 19.60
CA THR A 154 7.33 10.06 19.16
C THR A 154 8.14 9.88 17.87
N VAL A 155 8.57 10.97 17.22
CA VAL A 155 9.21 10.91 15.90
C VAL A 155 10.53 10.13 15.94
N GLU A 156 11.36 10.34 16.97
CA GLU A 156 12.65 9.67 17.18
C GLU A 156 12.58 8.43 18.07
N MET A 157 11.42 8.16 18.68
CA MET A 157 11.26 7.03 19.60
C MET A 157 11.24 5.69 18.84
N HIS A 158 11.78 4.65 19.47
CA HIS A 158 11.64 3.29 18.98
C HIS A 158 10.15 2.86 18.99
N ALA A 159 9.79 1.89 18.15
CA ALA A 159 8.42 1.45 17.96
C ALA A 159 7.76 0.92 19.25
N THR A 160 8.52 0.25 20.11
CA THR A 160 8.10 -0.26 21.42
C THR A 160 7.75 0.88 22.37
N ASP A 161 8.60 1.89 22.46
CA ASP A 161 8.44 3.00 23.40
C ASP A 161 7.29 3.90 22.95
N ALA A 162 7.20 4.15 21.63
CA ALA A 162 6.07 4.84 21.02
C ALA A 162 4.74 4.11 21.29
N ARG A 163 4.74 2.78 21.28
CA ARG A 163 3.56 1.98 21.65
C ARG A 163 3.20 2.18 23.11
N VAL A 164 4.16 2.14 24.03
CA VAL A 164 3.91 2.34 25.47
C VAL A 164 3.30 3.73 25.72
N VAL A 165 3.86 4.78 25.09
CA VAL A 165 3.32 6.14 25.15
C VAL A 165 1.87 6.18 24.62
N LEU A 166 1.60 5.61 23.45
CA LEU A 166 0.23 5.57 22.93
C LEU A 166 -0.72 4.74 23.79
N TRP A 167 -0.26 3.63 24.36
CA TRP A 167 -1.06 2.77 25.22
C TRP A 167 -1.43 3.44 26.53
N SER A 168 -0.53 4.26 27.10
CA SER A 168 -0.83 5.07 28.29
C SER A 168 -1.98 6.05 28.11
N LEU A 169 -2.33 6.41 26.85
CA LEU A 169 -3.52 7.22 26.54
C LEU A 169 -4.82 6.40 26.57
N VAL A 170 -4.70 5.09 26.32
CA VAL A 170 -5.81 4.13 26.37
C VAL A 170 -6.08 3.73 27.81
N ASP A 171 -5.03 3.32 28.51
CA ASP A 171 -5.06 2.92 29.91
C ASP A 171 -3.92 3.62 30.69
N PRO A 172 -4.22 4.71 31.43
CA PRO A 172 -3.22 5.42 32.21
C PRO A 172 -2.71 4.60 33.42
N ASN A 173 -3.42 3.52 33.81
CA ASN A 173 -2.99 2.64 34.89
C ASN A 173 -2.05 1.52 34.40
N ALA A 174 -2.07 1.19 33.11
CA ALA A 174 -1.18 0.20 32.52
C ALA A 174 0.30 0.62 32.57
N ALA A 175 0.58 1.93 32.55
CA ALA A 175 1.95 2.46 32.70
C ALA A 175 2.52 2.27 34.12
N LYS A 176 1.67 2.20 35.15
CA LYS A 176 2.09 1.95 36.55
C LYS A 176 2.35 0.48 36.83
N ALA A 177 1.60 -0.42 36.19
CA ALA A 177 1.81 -1.86 36.37
C ALA A 177 3.17 -2.34 35.83
N GLN A 178 3.73 -1.67 34.82
CA GLN A 178 5.08 -1.97 34.33
C GLN A 178 6.20 -1.43 35.22
N SER A 179 6.00 -0.31 35.93
CA SER A 179 6.99 0.20 36.89
C SER A 179 7.04 -0.62 38.19
N ASP A 180 5.93 -1.26 38.57
CA ASP A 180 5.85 -2.09 39.79
C ASP A 180 6.38 -3.53 39.59
N THR A 181 6.82 -3.89 38.36
CA THR A 181 7.36 -5.23 38.06
C THR A 181 8.90 -5.25 37.99
N ASP A 182 9.55 -4.09 38.05
CA ASP A 182 11.02 -3.92 38.00
C ASP A 182 11.64 -3.55 39.38
N ASP A 183 10.88 -3.66 40.48
CA ASP A 183 11.37 -3.52 41.88
C ASP A 183 11.39 -4.88 42.62
#